data_AF-A0A833U5J3-F1
#
_entry.id   AF-A0A833U5J3-F1
#
_cell.length_a   1.000
_cell.length_b   1.000
_cell.length_c   1.000
_cell.angle_alpha   90.00
_cell.angle_beta   90.00
_cell.angle_gamma   90.00
#
_symmetry.space_group_name_H-M   'P 1'
#
loop_
_entity.id
_entity.type
_entity.pdbx_description
1 polymer ?
#
loop_
_entity_poly.entity_id
_entity_poly.type
_entity_poly.pdbx_seq_one_letter_code
_entity_poly.pdbx_strand_id
1 'polypeptide(L)'
;MASMISYFNTLKSTSLFFSLLFLQLSLLIKGHGDESSDTDHGENVDFHSKHLILVKIWCLIILLVSTFAAGVSAYFYRWNESFLLLGTQFAGGVFLGTSLMHFLSDSAETFADLTTKTYPFAFMLASAGYLLTMLGDCIISYVTNASNREARVLVVEEGRTPEERAKELHMNELSPEFLRTSSLGDTILLILALCFHSVFEGIAVGVAATEGEAWRSLWTISLHKVFAAIAMGIALLRMLPKRPFLTTAAYAFAFAISSPIGVGIGIAIDATTQGSTADWIYAISMGLACGIFVYVAINHLIAKGFKPQSQCYFDTPLFKFLAVFLGVAVIAVVMTWD
;
A
#
# COMPACT_ATOMS: atom_id res chain seq x y z
N MET A 1 -28.78 -6.01 25.16
CA MET A 1 -28.47 -4.56 25.23
C MET A 1 -27.04 -4.25 24.78
N ALA A 2 -26.01 -4.98 25.26
CA ALA A 2 -24.62 -4.79 24.83
C ALA A 2 -24.36 -5.06 23.32
N SER A 3 -25.00 -6.06 22.70
CA SER A 3 -24.81 -6.33 21.26
C SER A 3 -25.45 -5.28 20.35
N MET A 4 -26.56 -4.67 20.78
CA MET A 4 -27.26 -3.62 20.02
C MET A 4 -26.48 -2.29 20.06
N ILE A 5 -25.84 -1.97 21.19
CA ILE A 5 -24.94 -0.82 21.32
C ILE A 5 -23.67 -1.02 20.48
N SER A 6 -23.12 -2.23 20.45
CA SER A 6 -21.98 -2.59 19.59
C SER A 6 -22.34 -2.46 18.11
N TYR A 7 -23.53 -2.91 17.70
CA TYR A 7 -24.03 -2.76 16.33
C TYR A 7 -24.21 -1.29 15.93
N PHE A 8 -24.81 -0.46 16.79
CA PHE A 8 -25.01 0.97 16.54
C PHE A 8 -23.68 1.75 16.45
N ASN A 9 -22.69 1.41 17.26
CA ASN A 9 -21.34 1.99 17.17
C ASN A 9 -20.61 1.56 15.89
N THR A 10 -20.86 0.33 15.41
CA THR A 10 -20.32 -0.19 14.14
C THR A 10 -20.92 0.52 12.93
N LEU A 11 -22.23 0.82 12.97
CA LEU A 11 -22.93 1.57 11.92
C LEU A 11 -22.46 3.04 11.86
N LYS A 12 -22.27 3.68 13.03
CA LYS A 12 -21.69 5.03 13.13
C LYS A 12 -20.24 5.09 12.63
N SER A 13 -19.44 4.07 12.93
CA SER A 13 -18.03 4.00 12.54
C SER A 13 -17.84 3.81 11.03
N THR A 14 -18.65 2.95 10.42
CA THR A 14 -18.65 2.75 8.96
C THR A 14 -19.16 4.01 8.25
N SER A 15 -20.22 4.64 8.78
CA SER A 15 -20.74 5.91 8.27
C SER A 15 -19.72 7.06 8.34
N LEU A 16 -18.90 7.14 9.39
CA LEU A 16 -17.83 8.15 9.51
C LEU A 16 -16.68 7.89 8.54
N PHE A 17 -16.32 6.62 8.31
CA PHE A 17 -15.32 6.25 7.31
C PHE A 17 -15.77 6.63 5.89
N PHE A 18 -17.00 6.28 5.52
CA PHE A 18 -17.57 6.71 4.24
C PHE A 18 -17.73 8.23 4.17
N SER A 19 -18.03 8.92 5.27
CA SER A 19 -18.07 10.38 5.31
C SER A 19 -16.69 11.02 5.14
N LEU A 20 -15.61 10.41 5.65
CA LEU A 20 -14.24 10.88 5.47
C LEU A 20 -13.75 10.61 4.04
N LEU A 21 -14.02 9.43 3.50
CA LEU A 21 -13.75 9.08 2.11
C LEU A 21 -14.52 10.00 1.16
N PHE A 22 -15.79 10.27 1.44
CA PHE A 22 -16.63 11.21 0.69
C PHE A 22 -16.15 12.66 0.85
N LEU A 23 -15.71 13.07 2.05
CA LEU A 23 -15.14 14.39 2.28
C LEU A 23 -13.84 14.58 1.49
N GLN A 24 -12.96 13.58 1.48
CA GLN A 24 -11.76 13.56 0.63
C GLN A 24 -12.12 13.65 -0.86
N LEU A 25 -13.10 12.85 -1.31
CA LEU A 25 -13.60 12.88 -2.69
C LEU A 25 -14.14 14.27 -3.07
N SER A 26 -14.92 14.89 -2.18
CA SER A 26 -15.52 16.21 -2.41
C SER A 26 -14.52 17.37 -2.36
N LEU A 27 -13.44 17.25 -1.58
CA LEU A 27 -12.34 18.23 -1.59
C LEU A 27 -11.51 18.14 -2.88
N LEU A 28 -11.32 16.93 -3.44
CA LEU A 28 -10.66 16.71 -4.72
C LEU A 28 -11.49 17.21 -5.91
N ILE A 29 -12.80 16.97 -5.93
CA ILE A 29 -13.71 17.47 -6.97
C ILE A 29 -13.72 19.01 -7.01
N LYS A 30 -13.58 19.67 -5.86
CA LYS A 30 -13.57 21.13 -5.76
C LYS A 30 -12.26 21.77 -6.25
N GLY A 31 -11.18 20.99 -6.36
CA GLY A 31 -9.91 21.42 -6.99
C GLY A 31 -9.89 21.22 -8.50
N HIS A 32 -10.87 20.52 -9.08
CA HIS A 32 -10.97 20.20 -10.50
C HIS A 32 -11.81 21.20 -11.31
N GLY A 33 -12.27 22.29 -10.69
CA GLY A 33 -13.20 23.25 -11.29
C GLY A 33 -12.73 24.69 -11.16
N ASP A 34 -11.75 25.07 -11.98
CA ASP A 34 -11.60 26.47 -12.44
C ASP A 34 -10.77 26.48 -13.73
N GLU A 35 -11.42 26.15 -14.86
CA GLU A 35 -10.92 26.57 -16.17
C GLU A 35 -11.44 27.97 -16.45
N SER A 36 -10.56 28.97 -16.40
CA SER A 36 -10.76 30.24 -17.09
C SER A 36 -9.58 30.49 -18.01
N SER A 37 -9.87 30.41 -19.31
CA SER A 37 -9.08 30.96 -20.40
C SER A 37 -8.66 32.40 -20.11
N ASP A 38 -7.40 32.76 -20.31
CA ASP A 38 -7.04 34.02 -20.96
C ASP A 38 -5.58 34.03 -21.44
N THR A 39 -5.44 34.46 -22.69
CA THR A 39 -4.22 34.72 -23.44
C THR A 39 -3.53 36.01 -22.97
N ASP A 40 -2.28 35.97 -22.52
CA ASP A 40 -1.31 37.06 -22.79
C ASP A 40 0.17 36.66 -22.62
N HIS A 41 0.99 37.10 -23.57
CA HIS A 41 2.41 36.73 -23.73
C HIS A 41 3.35 37.73 -23.03
N GLY A 42 4.32 37.24 -22.24
CA GLY A 42 5.58 37.96 -21.98
C GLY A 42 6.11 37.96 -20.54
N GLU A 43 5.24 38.12 -19.53
CA GLU A 43 5.63 38.15 -18.10
C GLU A 43 5.18 36.90 -17.30
N ASN A 44 4.43 35.99 -17.93
CA ASN A 44 3.72 34.88 -17.27
C ASN A 44 4.55 33.62 -16.96
N VAL A 45 5.76 33.47 -17.50
CA VAL A 45 6.54 32.21 -17.35
C VAL A 45 6.97 31.98 -15.90
N ASP A 46 7.27 33.06 -15.16
CA ASP A 46 7.71 32.98 -13.76
C ASP A 46 6.56 32.88 -12.76
N PHE A 47 5.32 33.19 -13.17
CA PHE A 47 4.11 33.00 -12.34
C PHE A 47 3.54 31.59 -12.50
N HIS A 48 3.53 31.06 -13.73
CA HIS A 48 3.03 29.71 -14.00
C HIS A 48 3.90 28.64 -13.33
N SER A 49 5.23 28.80 -13.35
CA SER A 49 6.16 27.89 -12.66
C SER A 49 5.98 27.91 -11.13
N LYS A 50 5.74 29.08 -10.53
CA LYS A 50 5.46 29.22 -9.08
C LYS A 50 4.13 28.59 -8.68
N HIS A 51 3.09 28.72 -9.51
CA HIS A 51 1.79 28.12 -9.23
C HIS A 51 1.85 26.60 -9.35
N LEU A 52 2.55 26.07 -10.35
CA LEU A 52 2.79 24.63 -10.48
C LEU A 52 3.56 24.05 -9.28
N ILE A 53 4.64 24.70 -8.85
CA ILE A 53 5.38 24.27 -7.65
C ILE A 53 4.49 24.31 -6.41
N LEU A 54 3.64 25.33 -6.28
CA LEU A 54 2.68 25.44 -5.18
C LEU A 54 1.66 24.30 -5.20
N VAL A 55 1.15 23.91 -6.37
CA VAL A 55 0.27 22.73 -6.52
C VAL A 55 1.01 21.45 -6.11
N LYS A 56 2.25 21.23 -6.57
CA LYS A 56 3.08 20.08 -6.17
C LYS A 56 3.29 20.02 -4.65
N ILE A 57 3.48 21.16 -3.99
CA ILE A 57 3.58 21.26 -2.51
C ILE A 57 2.25 20.91 -1.83
N TRP A 58 1.11 21.37 -2.37
CA TRP A 58 -0.20 20.98 -1.84
C TRP A 58 -0.46 19.48 -1.97
N CYS A 59 -0.15 18.89 -3.13
CA CYS A 59 -0.22 17.44 -3.32
C CYS A 59 0.63 16.70 -2.28
N LEU A 60 1.86 17.16 -2.04
CA LEU A 60 2.74 16.62 -0.99
C LEU A 60 2.08 16.64 0.39
N ILE A 61 1.51 17.77 0.81
CA ILE A 61 0.87 17.92 2.12
C ILE A 61 -0.36 17.02 2.22
N ILE A 62 -1.20 16.99 1.18
CA ILE A 62 -2.41 16.16 1.13
C ILE A 62 -2.04 14.68 1.25
N LEU A 63 -1.04 14.20 0.50
CA LEU A 63 -0.57 12.82 0.56
C LEU A 63 -0.03 12.48 1.96
N LEU A 64 0.77 13.35 2.56
CA LEU A 64 1.31 13.13 3.90
C LEU A 64 0.19 13.00 4.94
N VAL A 65 -0.71 13.99 5.00
CA VAL A 65 -1.75 14.07 6.05
C VAL A 65 -2.76 12.95 5.87
N SER A 66 -3.24 12.71 4.64
CA SER A 66 -4.23 11.66 4.37
C SER A 66 -3.68 10.26 4.67
N THR A 67 -2.46 9.96 4.23
CA THR A 67 -1.83 8.66 4.44
C THR A 67 -1.54 8.41 5.92
N PHE A 68 -1.01 9.42 6.62
CA PHE A 68 -0.74 9.31 8.05
C PHE A 68 -2.03 9.13 8.85
N ALA A 69 -3.06 9.93 8.58
CA ALA A 69 -4.35 9.82 9.25
C ALA A 69 -5.00 8.45 9.00
N ALA A 70 -4.98 7.95 7.76
CA ALA A 70 -5.49 6.63 7.43
C ALA A 70 -4.70 5.52 8.12
N GLY A 71 -3.37 5.58 8.15
CA GLY A 71 -2.53 4.58 8.82
C GLY A 71 -2.71 4.56 10.34
N VAL A 72 -2.83 5.73 10.96
CA VAL A 72 -3.08 5.85 12.41
C VAL A 72 -4.53 5.50 12.77
N SER A 73 -5.49 5.64 11.85
CA SER A 73 -6.90 5.33 12.12
C SER A 73 -7.11 3.89 12.61
N ALA A 74 -6.30 2.94 12.15
CA ALA A 74 -6.33 1.55 12.60
C ALA A 74 -6.05 1.38 14.11
N TYR A 75 -5.32 2.32 14.73
CA TYR A 75 -5.10 2.33 16.18
C TYR A 75 -6.39 2.63 16.95
N PHE A 76 -7.09 3.69 16.53
CA PHE A 76 -8.26 4.23 17.24
C PHE A 76 -9.52 3.41 17.00
N TYR A 77 -9.64 2.77 15.84
CA TYR A 77 -10.82 2.01 15.49
C TYR A 77 -10.69 0.53 15.90
N ARG A 78 -11.64 0.07 16.72
CA ARG A 78 -11.85 -1.35 17.01
C ARG A 78 -12.61 -2.00 15.85
N TRP A 79 -11.91 -2.33 14.77
CA TRP A 79 -12.51 -3.05 13.66
C TRP A 79 -12.94 -4.45 14.10
N ASN A 80 -14.14 -4.86 13.70
CA ASN A 80 -14.60 -6.22 13.95
C ASN A 80 -13.84 -7.19 13.04
N GLU A 81 -13.80 -8.48 13.42
CA GLU A 81 -13.09 -9.50 12.65
C GLU A 81 -13.63 -9.64 11.22
N SER A 82 -14.94 -9.41 11.02
CA SER A 82 -15.57 -9.46 9.69
C SER A 82 -15.07 -8.34 8.76
N PHE A 83 -14.92 -7.11 9.27
CA PHE A 83 -14.38 -5.99 8.51
C PHE A 83 -12.89 -6.19 8.23
N LEU A 84 -12.13 -6.70 9.20
CA LEU A 84 -10.73 -7.04 8.99
C LEU A 84 -10.56 -8.11 7.91
N LEU A 85 -11.43 -9.13 7.92
CA LEU A 85 -11.47 -10.20 6.93
C LEU A 85 -11.80 -9.68 5.53
N LEU A 86 -12.97 -9.09 5.36
CA LEU A 86 -13.45 -8.63 4.06
C LEU A 86 -12.66 -7.43 3.55
N GLY A 87 -12.27 -6.51 4.44
CA GLY A 87 -11.45 -5.36 4.12
C GLY A 87 -10.05 -5.75 3.63
N THR A 88 -9.43 -6.80 4.19
CA THR A 88 -8.14 -7.31 3.69
C THR A 88 -8.30 -7.89 2.27
N GLN A 89 -9.38 -8.63 2.01
CA GLN A 89 -9.66 -9.20 0.69
C GLN A 89 -9.98 -8.12 -0.35
N PHE A 90 -10.80 -7.14 0.04
CA PHE A 90 -11.08 -5.96 -0.78
C PHE A 90 -9.80 -5.18 -1.12
N ALA A 91 -8.94 -4.92 -0.13
CA ALA A 91 -7.65 -4.27 -0.36
C ALA A 91 -6.75 -5.09 -1.31
N GLY A 92 -6.78 -6.42 -1.20
CA GLY A 92 -6.11 -7.31 -2.16
C GLY A 92 -6.61 -7.12 -3.59
N GLY A 93 -7.93 -6.97 -3.78
CA GLY A 93 -8.53 -6.62 -5.06
C GLY A 93 -8.10 -5.24 -5.57
N VAL A 94 -8.09 -4.22 -4.70
CA VAL A 94 -7.63 -2.87 -5.04
C VAL A 94 -6.17 -2.88 -5.50
N PHE A 95 -5.28 -3.57 -4.78
CA PHE A 95 -3.87 -3.65 -5.15
C PHE A 95 -3.66 -4.39 -6.47
N LEU A 96 -4.41 -5.48 -6.68
CA LEU A 96 -4.36 -6.23 -7.93
C LEU A 96 -4.86 -5.39 -9.11
N GLY A 97 -5.97 -4.67 -8.94
CA GLY A 97 -6.48 -3.75 -9.96
C GLY A 97 -5.49 -2.63 -10.27
N THR A 98 -4.94 -1.99 -9.23
CA THR A 98 -4.02 -0.85 -9.39
C THR A 98 -2.72 -1.29 -10.08
N SER A 99 -2.13 -2.41 -9.67
CA SER A 99 -0.90 -2.90 -10.31
C SER A 99 -1.06 -3.19 -11.80
N LEU A 100 -2.20 -3.76 -12.21
CA LEU A 100 -2.43 -4.15 -13.61
C LEU A 100 -2.96 -3.00 -14.49
N MET A 101 -3.81 -2.13 -13.95
CA MET A 101 -4.50 -1.09 -14.75
C MET A 101 -3.78 0.26 -14.71
N HIS A 102 -3.06 0.57 -13.63
CA HIS A 102 -2.30 1.81 -13.49
C HIS A 102 -0.82 1.51 -13.74
N PHE A 103 -0.14 0.76 -12.86
CA PHE A 103 1.32 0.69 -12.93
C PHE A 103 1.87 0.00 -14.17
N LEU A 104 1.23 -1.11 -14.56
CA LEU A 104 1.64 -1.83 -15.75
C LEU A 104 1.32 -1.04 -17.03
N SER A 105 0.18 -0.33 -17.04
CA SER A 105 -0.23 0.50 -18.17
C SER A 105 0.74 1.66 -18.37
N ASP A 106 0.98 2.46 -17.32
CA ASP A 106 1.87 3.62 -17.37
C ASP A 106 3.30 3.22 -17.77
N SER A 107 3.80 2.13 -17.20
CA SER A 107 5.12 1.60 -17.56
C SER A 107 5.17 1.22 -19.04
N ALA A 108 4.14 0.54 -19.55
CA ALA A 108 4.08 0.12 -20.94
C ALA A 108 3.98 1.30 -21.92
N GLU A 109 3.16 2.30 -21.60
CA GLU A 109 3.01 3.52 -22.39
C GLU A 109 4.31 4.33 -22.41
N THR A 110 4.91 4.57 -21.24
CA THR A 110 6.18 5.30 -21.15
C THR A 110 7.30 4.58 -21.92
N PHE A 111 7.38 3.24 -21.87
CA PHE A 111 8.35 2.50 -22.69
C PHE A 111 8.09 2.61 -24.19
N ALA A 112 6.82 2.69 -24.61
CA ALA A 112 6.47 2.86 -26.02
C ALA A 112 6.99 4.20 -26.57
N ASP A 113 7.02 5.24 -25.73
CA ASP A 113 7.56 6.55 -26.09
C ASP A 113 9.10 6.58 -26.04
N LEU A 114 9.71 5.86 -25.10
CA LEU A 114 11.16 5.87 -24.90
C LEU A 114 11.95 5.00 -25.87
N THR A 115 11.35 3.94 -26.42
CA THR A 115 12.07 3.00 -27.30
C THR A 115 11.22 2.46 -28.43
N THR A 116 11.84 2.33 -29.61
CA THR A 116 11.21 1.73 -30.80
C THR A 116 11.25 0.20 -30.78
N LYS A 117 11.83 -0.42 -29.74
CA LYS A 117 11.91 -1.87 -29.59
C LYS A 117 10.55 -2.43 -29.17
N THR A 118 10.03 -3.38 -29.93
CA THR A 118 8.76 -4.08 -29.63
C THR A 118 8.85 -5.09 -28.47
N TYR A 119 9.89 -4.99 -27.63
CA TYR A 119 10.09 -5.92 -26.52
C TYR A 119 9.25 -5.47 -25.31
N PRO A 120 8.53 -6.38 -24.61
CA PRO A 120 7.59 -6.01 -23.54
C PRO A 120 8.32 -5.71 -22.22
N PHE A 121 9.07 -4.59 -22.17
CA PHE A 121 9.88 -4.21 -21.01
C PHE A 121 9.06 -4.08 -19.72
N ALA A 122 7.89 -3.45 -19.77
CA ALA A 122 6.99 -3.31 -18.63
C ALA A 122 6.62 -4.67 -18.01
N PHE A 123 6.22 -5.65 -18.84
CA PHE A 123 5.84 -6.99 -18.39
C PHE A 123 7.05 -7.81 -17.88
N MET A 124 8.22 -7.65 -18.52
CA MET A 124 9.47 -8.25 -18.03
C MET A 124 9.81 -7.72 -16.64
N LEU A 125 9.72 -6.39 -16.44
CA LEU A 125 10.00 -5.76 -15.15
C LEU A 125 8.96 -6.11 -14.09
N ALA A 126 7.68 -6.24 -14.47
CA ALA A 126 6.65 -6.77 -13.57
C ALA A 126 6.97 -8.20 -13.14
N SER A 127 7.42 -9.05 -14.06
CA SER A 127 7.88 -10.40 -13.72
C SER A 127 9.08 -10.38 -12.77
N ALA A 128 10.05 -9.48 -13.02
CA ALA A 128 11.22 -9.31 -12.17
C ALA A 128 10.85 -8.80 -10.76
N GLY A 129 9.95 -7.82 -10.64
CA GLY A 129 9.48 -7.29 -9.35
C GLY A 129 8.73 -8.33 -8.51
N TYR A 130 7.93 -9.19 -9.15
CA TYR A 130 7.28 -10.31 -8.48
C TYR A 130 8.32 -11.29 -7.91
N LEU A 131 9.29 -11.70 -8.73
CA LEU A 131 10.35 -12.62 -8.31
C LEU A 131 11.26 -12.03 -7.23
N LEU A 132 11.55 -10.73 -7.30
CA LEU A 132 12.33 -10.02 -6.29
C LEU A 132 11.63 -10.05 -4.92
N THR A 133 10.32 -9.82 -4.91
CA THR A 133 9.52 -9.87 -3.67
C THR A 133 9.43 -11.28 -3.12
N MET A 134 9.24 -12.27 -4.00
CA MET A 134 9.27 -13.69 -3.63
C MET A 134 10.61 -14.09 -3.03
N LEU A 135 11.73 -13.65 -3.62
CA LEU A 135 13.07 -13.86 -3.08
C LEU A 135 13.21 -13.24 -1.69
N GLY A 136 12.69 -12.02 -1.49
CA GLY A 136 12.62 -11.37 -0.19
C GLY A 136 11.87 -12.20 0.86
N ASP A 137 10.72 -12.75 0.51
CA ASP A 137 9.93 -13.65 1.37
C ASP A 137 10.70 -14.94 1.69
N CYS A 138 11.38 -15.54 0.70
CA CYS A 138 12.25 -16.70 0.91
C CYS A 138 13.41 -16.40 1.87
N ILE A 139 14.10 -15.27 1.70
CA ILE A 139 15.22 -14.85 2.56
C ILE A 139 14.72 -14.66 3.99
N ILE A 140 13.59 -13.97 4.17
CA ILE A 140 13.02 -13.72 5.49
C ILE A 140 12.58 -15.01 6.17
N SER A 141 11.94 -15.92 5.42
CA SER A 141 11.58 -17.24 5.92
C SER A 141 12.83 -18.01 6.36
N TYR A 142 13.89 -18.03 5.53
CA TYR A 142 15.14 -18.70 5.85
C TYR A 142 15.82 -18.14 7.10
N VAL A 143 16.00 -16.82 7.19
CA VAL A 143 16.66 -16.15 8.33
C VAL A 143 15.86 -16.36 9.62
N THR A 144 14.53 -16.24 9.54
CA THR A 144 13.64 -16.46 10.68
C THR A 144 13.69 -17.91 11.16
N ASN A 145 13.75 -18.86 10.24
CA ASN A 145 13.86 -20.29 10.55
C ASN A 145 15.23 -20.65 11.15
N ALA A 146 16.31 -20.05 10.65
CA ALA A 146 17.67 -20.25 11.16
C ALA A 146 17.83 -19.72 12.60
N SER A 147 17.40 -18.48 12.86
CA SER A 147 17.45 -17.87 14.19
C SER A 147 16.62 -18.65 15.23
N ASN A 148 15.44 -19.14 14.85
CA ASN A 148 14.63 -19.98 15.72
C ASN A 148 15.25 -21.37 15.98
N ARG A 149 16.00 -21.92 15.02
CA ARG A 149 16.70 -23.20 15.20
C ARG A 149 17.81 -23.06 16.24
N GLU A 150 18.57 -21.97 16.22
CA GLU A 150 19.58 -21.68 17.24
C GLU A 150 18.96 -21.50 18.63
N ALA A 151 17.86 -20.74 18.74
CA ALA A 151 17.15 -20.56 20.01
C ALA A 151 16.61 -21.90 20.58
N ARG A 152 16.06 -22.79 19.73
CA ARG A 152 15.64 -24.13 20.16
C ARG A 152 16.81 -24.98 20.66
N VAL A 153 17.98 -24.91 20.04
CA VAL A 153 19.16 -25.69 20.46
C VAL A 153 19.65 -25.23 21.83
N LEU A 154 19.70 -23.91 22.08
CA LEU A 154 20.10 -23.36 23.38
C LEU A 154 19.15 -23.80 24.52
N VAL A 155 17.83 -23.76 24.29
CA VAL A 155 16.82 -24.20 25.28
C VAL A 155 16.91 -25.72 25.56
N VAL A 156 17.29 -26.52 24.56
CA VAL A 156 17.45 -27.97 24.72
C VAL A 156 18.74 -28.33 25.48
N GLU A 157 19.79 -27.52 25.37
CA GLU A 157 21.07 -27.74 26.06
C GLU A 157 21.02 -27.34 27.55
N GLU A 158 20.20 -26.34 27.91
CA GLU A 158 20.20 -25.75 29.25
C GLU A 158 19.34 -26.49 30.30
N GLY A 159 18.66 -27.58 29.92
CA GLY A 159 18.10 -28.52 30.89
C GLY A 159 16.88 -29.29 30.40
N ARG A 160 16.97 -30.63 30.29
CA ARG A 160 15.80 -31.53 30.27
C ARG A 160 16.16 -33.00 30.38
N THR A 161 15.34 -33.75 31.11
CA THR A 161 15.40 -35.22 31.24
C THR A 161 14.69 -35.91 30.06
N PRO A 162 15.01 -37.19 29.76
CA PRO A 162 14.52 -37.89 28.56
C PRO A 162 12.99 -38.03 28.45
N GLU A 163 12.27 -38.00 29.58
CA GLU A 163 10.81 -38.22 29.63
C GLU A 163 10.00 -37.00 29.15
N GLU A 164 10.52 -35.78 29.31
CA GLU A 164 9.85 -34.56 28.83
C GLU A 164 9.94 -34.42 27.30
N ARG A 165 10.93 -35.07 26.68
CA ARG A 165 11.18 -35.06 25.23
C ARG A 165 10.10 -35.78 24.41
N ALA A 166 9.45 -36.80 24.97
CA ALA A 166 8.44 -37.60 24.27
C ALA A 166 7.05 -36.93 24.26
N LYS A 167 6.75 -36.09 25.26
CA LYS A 167 5.47 -35.36 25.34
C LYS A 167 5.42 -34.12 24.43
N GLU A 168 6.57 -33.53 24.14
CA GLU A 168 6.66 -32.29 23.37
C GLU A 168 6.69 -32.50 21.84
N LEU A 169 7.08 -33.70 21.37
CA LEU A 169 7.11 -34.04 19.93
C LEU A 169 5.70 -33.99 19.31
N HIS A 170 4.63 -34.22 20.09
CA HIS A 170 3.26 -34.15 19.61
C HIS A 170 2.59 -32.78 19.81
N MET A 171 3.22 -31.84 20.54
CA MET A 171 2.69 -30.51 20.86
C MET A 171 3.45 -29.35 20.16
N ASN A 172 4.37 -29.68 19.25
CA ASN A 172 5.24 -28.70 18.57
C ASN A 172 4.82 -28.35 17.13
N GLU A 173 3.66 -28.81 16.67
CA GLU A 173 3.19 -28.58 15.30
C GLU A 173 2.94 -27.10 14.93
N LEU A 174 2.90 -26.16 15.88
CA LEU A 174 2.80 -24.72 15.56
C LEU A 174 3.10 -23.86 16.81
N SER A 175 4.36 -23.67 17.19
CA SER A 175 4.64 -22.81 18.36
C SER A 175 4.15 -21.37 18.07
N PRO A 176 3.44 -20.71 19.00
CA PRO A 176 2.91 -19.37 18.78
C PRO A 176 4.01 -18.33 18.51
N GLU A 177 5.26 -18.58 18.92
CA GLU A 177 6.41 -17.77 18.54
C GLU A 177 6.79 -17.90 17.07
N PHE A 178 6.71 -19.11 16.48
CA PHE A 178 7.00 -19.35 15.06
C PHE A 178 6.02 -18.61 14.15
N LEU A 179 4.71 -18.69 14.46
CA LEU A 179 3.69 -17.91 13.78
C LEU A 179 3.90 -16.40 13.94
N ARG A 180 4.35 -15.97 15.13
CA ARG A 180 4.61 -14.56 15.41
C ARG A 180 5.78 -14.05 14.58
N THR A 181 6.91 -14.76 14.53
CA THR A 181 8.11 -14.32 13.79
C THR A 181 7.92 -14.32 12.28
N SER A 182 7.25 -15.33 11.70
CA SER A 182 6.90 -15.29 10.27
C SER A 182 5.95 -14.13 9.94
N SER A 183 4.99 -13.82 10.82
CA SER A 183 4.11 -12.66 10.63
C SER A 183 4.84 -11.30 10.70
N LEU A 184 5.94 -11.22 11.47
CA LEU A 184 6.75 -10.01 11.55
C LEU A 184 7.48 -9.77 10.22
N GLY A 185 8.14 -10.80 9.69
CA GLY A 185 8.83 -10.73 8.41
C GLY A 185 7.89 -10.34 7.26
N ASP A 186 6.72 -10.98 7.20
CA ASP A 186 5.69 -10.68 6.19
C ASP A 186 5.24 -9.22 6.23
N THR A 187 5.12 -8.66 7.43
CA THR A 187 4.64 -7.29 7.59
C THR A 187 5.75 -6.27 7.34
N ILE A 188 7.00 -6.59 7.68
CA ILE A 188 8.15 -5.74 7.31
C ILE A 188 8.28 -5.67 5.79
N LEU A 189 8.17 -6.80 5.08
CA LEU A 189 8.13 -6.80 3.61
C LEU A 189 7.00 -5.95 3.07
N LEU A 190 5.79 -6.09 3.62
CA LEU A 190 4.64 -5.29 3.24
C LEU A 190 4.93 -3.79 3.41
N ILE A 191 5.44 -3.38 4.58
CA ILE A 191 5.75 -1.98 4.85
C ILE A 191 6.84 -1.45 3.91
N LEU A 192 7.92 -2.21 3.70
CA LEU A 192 9.00 -1.81 2.80
C LEU A 192 8.53 -1.70 1.35
N ALA A 193 7.75 -2.67 0.87
CA ALA A 193 7.15 -2.64 -0.47
C ALA A 193 6.26 -1.42 -0.66
N LEU A 194 5.41 -1.13 0.34
CA LEU A 194 4.53 0.05 0.34
C LEU A 194 5.31 1.36 0.36
N CYS A 195 6.34 1.47 1.21
CA CYS A 195 7.18 2.66 1.27
C CYS A 195 7.94 2.89 -0.04
N PHE A 196 8.59 1.85 -0.58
CA PHE A 196 9.37 1.95 -1.81
C PHE A 196 8.51 2.39 -2.98
N HIS A 197 7.34 1.78 -3.15
CA HIS A 197 6.42 2.15 -4.21
C HIS A 197 5.88 3.58 -4.05
N SER A 198 5.51 3.97 -2.83
CA SER A 198 4.98 5.29 -2.54
C SER A 198 5.99 6.42 -2.81
N VAL A 199 7.30 6.14 -2.82
CA VAL A 199 8.31 7.09 -3.34
C VAL A 199 8.11 7.33 -4.84
N PHE A 200 7.90 6.30 -5.66
CA PHE A 200 7.73 6.46 -7.11
C PHE A 200 6.41 7.14 -7.49
N GLU A 201 5.33 6.82 -6.78
CA GLU A 201 4.07 7.57 -6.89
C GLU A 201 4.31 9.07 -6.61
N GLY A 202 5.10 9.39 -5.58
CA GLY A 202 5.47 10.77 -5.27
C GLY A 202 6.29 11.42 -6.38
N ILE A 203 7.25 10.70 -6.96
CA ILE A 203 8.06 11.20 -8.08
C ILE A 203 7.17 11.58 -9.25
N ALA A 204 6.17 10.76 -9.60
CA ALA A 204 5.21 11.02 -10.67
C ALA A 204 4.53 12.39 -10.52
N VAL A 205 4.02 12.68 -9.31
CA VAL A 205 3.42 13.99 -9.00
C VAL A 205 4.47 15.11 -9.07
N GLY A 206 5.70 14.84 -8.61
CA GLY A 206 6.79 15.82 -8.61
C GLY A 206 7.28 16.21 -10.00
N VAL A 207 7.22 15.29 -10.98
CA VAL A 207 7.62 15.54 -12.38
C VAL A 207 6.48 16.02 -13.28
N ALA A 208 5.25 16.10 -12.77
CA ALA A 208 4.10 16.59 -13.54
C ALA A 208 4.40 17.96 -14.19
N ALA A 209 4.15 18.07 -15.50
CA ALA A 209 4.48 19.25 -16.28
C ALA A 209 3.39 20.33 -16.15
N THR A 210 2.16 19.93 -15.84
CA THR A 210 1.02 20.83 -15.68
C THR A 210 0.30 20.61 -14.35
N GLU A 211 -0.46 21.63 -13.91
CA GLU A 211 -1.27 21.54 -12.69
C GLU A 211 -2.35 20.48 -12.81
N GLY A 212 -2.95 20.36 -14.00
CA GLY A 212 -3.94 19.34 -14.30
C GLY A 212 -3.38 17.93 -14.18
N GLU A 213 -2.15 17.70 -14.66
CA GLU A 213 -1.44 16.42 -14.47
C GLU A 213 -1.18 16.16 -12.98
N ALA A 214 -0.66 17.13 -12.24
CA ALA A 214 -0.38 16.95 -10.81
C ALA A 214 -1.64 16.61 -10.00
N TRP A 215 -2.78 17.24 -10.30
CA TRP A 215 -4.07 16.94 -9.67
C TRP A 215 -4.63 15.59 -10.08
N ARG A 216 -4.51 15.19 -11.37
CA ARG A 216 -4.90 13.86 -11.83
C ARG A 216 -4.06 12.78 -11.16
N SER A 217 -2.74 12.91 -11.15
CA SER A 217 -1.87 11.98 -10.43
C SER A 217 -2.21 11.90 -8.95
N LEU A 218 -2.46 13.04 -8.28
CA LEU A 218 -2.89 13.04 -6.87
C LEU A 218 -4.21 12.28 -6.67
N TRP A 219 -5.19 12.49 -7.54
CA TRP A 219 -6.47 11.80 -7.50
C TRP A 219 -6.26 10.28 -7.60
N THR A 220 -5.64 9.83 -8.67
CA THR A 220 -5.37 8.42 -8.98
C THR A 220 -4.58 7.73 -7.86
N ILE A 221 -3.56 8.41 -7.33
CA ILE A 221 -2.78 7.94 -6.17
C ILE A 221 -3.64 7.82 -4.91
N SER A 222 -4.38 8.88 -4.56
CA SER A 222 -5.18 8.91 -3.33
C SER A 222 -6.19 7.77 -3.25
N LEU A 223 -6.71 7.35 -4.41
CA LEU A 223 -7.73 6.30 -4.52
C LEU A 223 -7.24 4.95 -4.01
N HIS A 224 -6.00 4.57 -4.27
CA HIS A 224 -5.44 3.30 -3.77
C HIS A 224 -4.59 3.47 -2.51
N LYS A 225 -4.08 4.68 -2.24
CA LYS A 225 -3.24 4.98 -1.08
C LYS A 225 -3.99 4.90 0.26
N VAL A 226 -5.26 5.28 0.29
CA VAL A 226 -6.11 5.11 1.48
C VAL A 226 -6.27 3.63 1.82
N PHE A 227 -6.54 2.79 0.81
CA PHE A 227 -6.66 1.35 1.01
C PHE A 227 -5.32 0.70 1.36
N ALA A 228 -4.21 1.21 0.85
CA ALA A 228 -2.87 0.78 1.23
C ALA A 228 -2.54 1.10 2.69
N ALA A 229 -2.86 2.32 3.15
CA ALA A 229 -2.71 2.72 4.54
C ALA A 229 -3.58 1.87 5.49
N ILE A 230 -4.80 1.53 5.06
CA ILE A 230 -5.69 0.61 5.78
C ILE A 230 -5.10 -0.78 5.86
N ALA A 231 -4.65 -1.36 4.73
CA ALA A 231 -4.05 -2.69 4.68
C ALA A 231 -2.80 -2.76 5.60
N MET A 232 -1.97 -1.73 5.57
CA MET A 232 -0.84 -1.57 6.50
C MET A 232 -1.31 -1.51 7.96
N GLY A 233 -2.34 -0.71 8.25
CA GLY A 233 -2.93 -0.62 9.58
C GLY A 233 -3.41 -1.98 10.12
N ILE A 234 -4.06 -2.79 9.27
CA ILE A 234 -4.46 -4.17 9.62
C ILE A 234 -3.24 -5.04 9.91
N ALA A 235 -2.20 -4.96 9.08
CA ALA A 235 -0.99 -5.75 9.26
C ALA A 235 -0.27 -5.38 10.57
N LEU A 236 -0.17 -4.09 10.89
CA LEU A 236 0.38 -3.60 12.15
C LEU A 236 -0.41 -4.08 13.37
N LEU A 237 -1.75 -4.10 13.28
CA LEU A 237 -2.60 -4.62 14.36
C LEU A 237 -2.37 -6.12 14.64
N ARG A 238 -1.90 -6.90 13.65
CA ARG A 238 -1.54 -8.32 13.84
C ARG A 238 -0.17 -8.49 14.48
N MET A 239 0.81 -7.68 14.06
CA MET A 239 2.17 -7.73 14.62
C MET A 239 2.24 -7.20 16.07
N LEU A 240 1.47 -6.16 16.39
CA LEU A 240 1.56 -5.39 17.63
C LEU A 240 0.28 -5.54 18.46
N PRO A 241 0.02 -6.71 19.09
CA PRO A 241 -1.22 -6.94 19.84
C PRO A 241 -1.37 -6.00 21.04
N LYS A 242 -0.27 -5.50 21.61
CA LYS A 242 -0.28 -4.50 22.69
C LYS A 242 -0.58 -3.07 22.20
N ARG A 243 -0.62 -2.86 20.88
CA ARG A 243 -0.85 -1.57 20.19
C ARG A 243 -0.11 -0.42 20.87
N PRO A 244 1.23 -0.39 20.92
CA PRO A 244 1.90 0.81 21.38
C PRO A 244 1.62 1.91 20.35
N PHE A 245 0.98 2.99 20.80
CA PHE A 245 0.62 4.12 19.93
C PHE A 245 1.85 4.63 19.18
N LEU A 246 2.97 4.80 19.90
CA LEU A 246 4.21 5.34 19.32
C LEU A 246 4.77 4.47 18.19
N THR A 247 4.77 3.14 18.34
CA THR A 247 5.22 2.25 17.26
C THR A 247 4.27 2.26 16.06
N THR A 248 2.96 2.34 16.31
CA THR A 248 1.95 2.40 15.23
C THR A 248 2.10 3.72 14.45
N ALA A 249 2.25 4.83 15.17
CA ALA A 249 2.51 6.14 14.60
C ALA A 249 3.84 6.18 13.84
N ALA A 250 4.90 5.54 14.35
CA ALA A 250 6.19 5.48 13.67
C ALA A 250 6.11 4.74 12.31
N TYR A 251 5.47 3.57 12.25
CA TYR A 251 5.29 2.84 10.99
C TYR A 251 4.35 3.59 10.03
N ALA A 252 3.25 4.15 10.52
CA ALA A 252 2.36 4.98 9.71
C ALA A 252 3.06 6.23 9.16
N PHE A 253 3.94 6.86 9.95
CA PHE A 253 4.74 8.00 9.51
C PHE A 253 5.78 7.59 8.47
N ALA A 254 6.48 6.47 8.67
CA ALA A 254 7.44 5.95 7.70
C ALA A 254 6.80 5.70 6.32
N PHE A 255 5.56 5.21 6.31
CA PHE A 255 4.80 5.10 5.07
C PHE A 255 4.36 6.46 4.54
N ALA A 256 3.79 7.32 5.38
CA ALA A 256 3.24 8.60 4.94
C ALA A 256 4.30 9.57 4.42
N ILE A 257 5.53 9.53 4.94
CA ILE A 257 6.63 10.43 4.50
C ILE A 257 7.25 9.99 3.17
N SER A 258 7.07 8.73 2.75
CA SER A 258 7.68 8.21 1.52
C SER A 258 7.22 8.94 0.26
N SER A 259 5.95 9.32 0.16
CA SER A 259 5.43 10.07 -1.02
C SER A 259 5.92 11.49 -1.06
N PRO A 260 5.90 12.26 0.06
CA PRO A 260 6.58 13.56 0.12
C PRO A 260 8.05 13.53 -0.29
N ILE A 261 8.78 12.50 0.14
CA ILE A 261 10.16 12.29 -0.32
C ILE A 261 10.20 12.12 -1.83
N GLY A 262 9.31 11.28 -2.38
CA GLY A 262 9.14 11.10 -3.81
C GLY A 262 8.83 12.40 -4.57
N VAL A 263 7.87 13.19 -4.10
CA VAL A 263 7.49 14.49 -4.71
C VAL A 263 8.68 15.44 -4.71
N GLY A 264 9.40 15.53 -3.60
CA GLY A 264 10.61 16.36 -3.52
C GLY A 264 11.70 15.92 -4.49
N ILE A 265 11.92 14.60 -4.64
CA ILE A 265 12.83 14.05 -5.63
C ILE A 265 12.34 14.36 -7.05
N GLY A 266 11.06 14.20 -7.33
CA GLY A 266 10.46 14.51 -8.64
C GLY A 266 10.64 15.98 -9.03
N ILE A 267 10.40 16.91 -8.10
CA ILE A 267 10.66 18.35 -8.33
C ILE A 267 12.14 18.60 -8.62
N ALA A 268 13.05 17.93 -7.92
CA ALA A 268 14.48 18.08 -8.16
C ALA A 268 14.90 17.50 -9.52
N ILE A 269 14.32 16.37 -9.93
CA ILE A 269 14.55 15.74 -11.23
C ILE A 269 14.05 16.65 -12.36
N ASP A 270 12.83 17.16 -12.24
CA ASP A 270 12.20 18.12 -13.16
C ASP A 270 13.07 19.38 -13.34
N ALA A 271 13.72 19.85 -12.27
CA ALA A 271 14.59 21.01 -12.31
C ALA A 271 15.99 20.76 -12.90
N THR A 272 16.48 19.52 -12.97
CA THR A 272 17.90 19.21 -13.25
C THR A 272 18.15 18.24 -14.40
N THR A 273 17.13 17.53 -14.88
CA THR A 273 17.29 16.38 -15.78
C THR A 273 16.68 16.65 -17.15
N GLN A 274 17.28 16.10 -18.21
CA GLN A 274 16.60 15.97 -19.51
C GLN A 274 15.44 14.98 -19.34
N GLY A 275 14.22 15.34 -19.77
CA GLY A 275 12.97 14.59 -19.52
C GLY A 275 13.10 13.08 -19.75
N SER A 276 13.82 12.67 -20.81
CA SER A 276 14.01 11.25 -21.14
C SER A 276 14.62 10.41 -20.02
N THR A 277 15.57 10.91 -19.23
CA THR A 277 16.14 10.11 -18.11
C THR A 277 15.13 9.92 -16.99
N ALA A 278 14.29 10.93 -16.74
CA ALA A 278 13.21 10.84 -15.75
C ALA A 278 12.18 9.79 -16.17
N ASP A 279 11.81 9.80 -17.46
CA ASP A 279 10.87 8.83 -18.04
C ASP A 279 11.40 7.39 -17.92
N TRP A 280 12.70 7.15 -18.19
CA TRP A 280 13.31 5.82 -18.01
C TRP A 280 13.24 5.34 -16.56
N ILE A 281 13.55 6.22 -15.59
CA ILE A 281 13.47 5.88 -14.17
C ILE A 281 12.02 5.58 -13.79
N TYR A 282 11.07 6.37 -14.26
CA TYR A 282 9.65 6.18 -14.02
C TYR A 282 9.16 4.86 -14.60
N ALA A 283 9.39 4.60 -15.89
CA ALA A 283 8.96 3.39 -16.58
C ALA A 283 9.52 2.11 -15.91
N ILE A 284 10.81 2.12 -15.54
CA ILE A 284 11.45 0.98 -14.87
C ILE A 284 10.83 0.74 -13.49
N SER A 285 10.67 1.81 -12.73
CA SER A 285 10.17 1.74 -11.36
C SER A 285 8.71 1.30 -11.30
N MET A 286 7.86 1.82 -12.19
CA MET A 286 6.45 1.41 -12.28
C MET A 286 6.32 -0.06 -12.71
N GLY A 287 7.15 -0.51 -13.65
CA GLY A 287 7.21 -1.92 -14.05
C GLY A 287 7.59 -2.84 -12.89
N LEU A 288 8.65 -2.52 -12.13
CA LEU A 288 9.04 -3.28 -10.95
C LEU A 288 7.95 -3.23 -9.85
N ALA A 289 7.38 -2.05 -9.60
CA ALA A 289 6.33 -1.85 -8.61
C ALA A 289 5.08 -2.67 -8.92
N CYS A 290 4.67 -2.79 -10.19
CA CYS A 290 3.60 -3.68 -10.62
C CYS A 290 3.83 -5.10 -10.08
N GLY A 291 5.01 -5.65 -10.33
CA GLY A 291 5.37 -6.99 -9.87
C GLY A 291 5.30 -7.17 -8.35
N ILE A 292 5.86 -6.20 -7.62
CA ILE A 292 5.85 -6.17 -6.16
C ILE A 292 4.40 -6.15 -5.63
N PHE A 293 3.54 -5.32 -6.22
CA PHE A 293 2.16 -5.17 -5.78
C PHE A 293 1.29 -6.37 -6.14
N VAL A 294 1.52 -7.01 -7.28
CA VAL A 294 0.88 -8.29 -7.62
C VAL A 294 1.25 -9.35 -6.56
N TYR A 295 2.53 -9.46 -6.17
CA TYR A 295 2.95 -10.38 -5.13
C TYR A 295 2.26 -10.08 -3.79
N VAL A 296 2.28 -8.82 -3.35
CA VAL A 296 1.64 -8.39 -2.10
C VAL A 296 0.13 -8.66 -2.11
N ALA A 297 -0.54 -8.33 -3.21
CA ALA A 297 -1.97 -8.53 -3.37
C ALA A 297 -2.35 -10.01 -3.23
N ILE A 298 -1.73 -10.87 -4.04
CA ILE A 298 -2.08 -12.30 -4.10
C ILE A 298 -1.60 -13.01 -2.84
N ASN A 299 -0.34 -12.86 -2.46
CA ASN A 299 0.28 -13.71 -1.45
C ASN A 299 0.05 -13.18 -0.04
N HIS A 300 0.18 -11.87 0.19
CA HIS A 300 0.06 -11.30 1.54
C HIS A 300 -1.38 -10.96 1.91
N LEU A 301 -2.15 -10.36 1.00
CA LEU A 301 -3.52 -9.92 1.29
C LEU A 301 -4.56 -11.02 1.04
N ILE A 302 -4.57 -11.61 -0.15
CA ILE A 302 -5.60 -12.60 -0.53
C ILE A 302 -5.32 -13.96 0.14
N ALA A 303 -4.12 -14.51 -0.03
CA ALA A 303 -3.78 -15.86 0.43
C ALA A 303 -3.47 -15.93 1.93
N LYS A 304 -2.50 -15.15 2.44
CA LYS A 304 -2.14 -15.14 3.86
C LYS A 304 -3.23 -14.46 4.69
N GLY A 305 -3.62 -13.23 4.33
CA GLY A 305 -4.86 -12.55 4.72
C GLY A 305 -5.19 -12.46 6.21
N PHE A 306 -6.28 -11.77 6.58
CA PHE A 306 -6.74 -11.78 7.98
C PHE A 306 -7.44 -13.12 8.26
N LYS A 307 -7.14 -13.74 9.40
CA LYS A 307 -7.84 -14.94 9.87
C LYS A 307 -8.58 -14.62 11.18
N PRO A 308 -9.92 -14.68 11.20
CA PRO A 308 -10.70 -14.49 12.41
C PRO A 308 -10.30 -15.49 13.50
N GLN A 309 -10.28 -15.07 14.77
CA GLN A 309 -10.06 -15.99 15.89
C GLN A 309 -11.34 -16.75 16.26
N SER A 310 -12.50 -16.17 15.94
CA SER A 310 -13.82 -16.75 16.19
C SER A 310 -14.50 -17.16 14.89
N GLN A 311 -15.47 -18.08 14.96
CA GLN A 311 -16.25 -18.44 13.79
C GLN A 311 -16.98 -17.20 13.25
N CYS A 312 -16.63 -16.83 12.01
CA CYS A 312 -17.18 -15.67 11.34
C CYS A 312 -18.06 -16.15 10.16
N TYR A 313 -19.31 -15.71 10.12
CA TYR A 313 -20.24 -16.03 9.02
C TYR A 313 -19.68 -15.66 7.63
N PHE A 314 -18.88 -14.60 7.57
CA PHE A 314 -18.29 -14.10 6.32
C PHE A 314 -17.00 -14.84 5.91
N ASP A 315 -16.51 -15.80 6.69
CA ASP A 315 -15.32 -16.58 6.38
C ASP A 315 -15.62 -17.74 5.41
N THR A 316 -16.18 -17.38 4.25
CA THR A 316 -16.45 -18.32 3.15
C THR A 316 -15.72 -17.88 1.88
N PRO A 317 -15.35 -18.83 0.99
CA PRO A 317 -14.69 -18.50 -0.27
C PRO A 317 -15.47 -17.50 -1.13
N LEU A 318 -16.80 -17.58 -1.13
CA LEU A 318 -17.65 -16.69 -1.92
C LEU A 318 -17.58 -15.24 -1.44
N PHE A 319 -17.69 -14.99 -0.13
CA PHE A 319 -17.61 -13.62 0.40
C PHE A 319 -16.21 -13.02 0.19
N LYS A 320 -15.16 -13.83 0.33
CA LYS A 320 -13.78 -13.40 0.02
C LYS A 320 -13.63 -13.04 -1.47
N PHE A 321 -14.12 -13.89 -2.36
CA PHE A 321 -14.14 -13.63 -3.80
C PHE A 321 -14.89 -12.33 -4.13
N LEU A 322 -16.10 -12.15 -3.58
CA LEU A 322 -16.90 -10.93 -3.81
C LEU A 322 -16.18 -9.68 -3.31
N ALA A 323 -15.47 -9.76 -2.18
CA ALA A 323 -14.68 -8.64 -1.67
C ALA A 323 -13.50 -8.30 -2.61
N VAL A 324 -12.74 -9.30 -3.06
CA VAL A 324 -11.66 -9.09 -4.05
C VAL A 324 -12.21 -8.51 -5.35
N PHE A 325 -13.30 -9.10 -5.87
CA PHE A 325 -13.96 -8.65 -7.09
C PHE A 325 -14.40 -7.19 -6.97
N LEU A 326 -15.01 -6.80 -5.85
CA LEU A 326 -15.42 -5.42 -5.60
C LEU A 326 -14.21 -4.47 -5.57
N GLY A 327 -13.08 -4.90 -4.99
CA GLY A 327 -11.84 -4.12 -5.00
C GLY A 327 -11.32 -3.86 -6.42
N VAL A 328 -11.27 -4.91 -7.25
CA VAL A 328 -10.88 -4.79 -8.66
C VAL A 328 -11.87 -3.91 -9.43
N ALA A 329 -13.17 -4.11 -9.23
CA ALA A 329 -14.22 -3.34 -9.91
C ALA A 329 -14.19 -1.85 -9.57
N VAL A 330 -13.94 -1.50 -8.30
CA VAL A 330 -13.78 -0.10 -7.88
C VAL A 330 -12.60 0.53 -8.63
N ILE A 331 -11.44 -0.13 -8.68
CA ILE A 331 -10.30 0.40 -9.41
C ILE A 331 -10.60 0.49 -10.91
N ALA A 332 -11.20 -0.53 -11.51
CA ALA A 332 -11.55 -0.51 -12.94
C ALA A 332 -12.45 0.67 -13.31
N VAL A 333 -13.45 1.00 -12.49
CA VAL A 333 -14.32 2.16 -12.71
C VAL A 333 -13.54 3.46 -12.50
N VAL A 334 -12.75 3.52 -11.44
CA VAL A 334 -11.99 4.72 -11.09
C VAL A 334 -10.95 5.09 -12.16
N MET A 335 -10.26 4.10 -12.73
CA MET A 335 -9.28 4.30 -13.80
C MET A 335 -9.91 4.74 -15.13
N THR A 336 -11.24 4.76 -15.28
CA THR A 336 -11.88 5.38 -16.46
C THR A 336 -11.81 6.90 -16.47
N TRP A 337 -11.49 7.50 -15.32
CA TRP A 337 -11.32 8.94 -15.14
C TRP A 337 -9.87 9.36 -14.93
N ASP A 338 -8.93 8.44 -15.15
CA ASP A 338 -7.49 8.74 -15.27
C ASP A 338 -7.23 9.35 -16.65
#